data_AF-A0A671Z3H4-F1
#
_entry.id   AF-A0A671Z3H4-F1
#
_cell.length_a   1.000
_cell.length_b   1.000
_cell.length_c   1.000
_cell.angle_alpha   90.00
_cell.angle_beta   90.00
_cell.angle_gamma   90.00
#
_symmetry.space_group_name_H-M   'P 1'
#
loop_
_entity.id
_entity.type
_entity.pdbx_description
1 polymer ?
#
loop_
_entity_poly.entity_id
_entity_poly.type
_entity_poly.pdbx_seq_one_letter_code
_entity_poly.pdbx_strand_id
1 'polypeptide(L)'
;MVRALWLGGGGGGYSGQFQSAGVHTSSVRSLRYGWLAYALGERTTPRLKQYSKIISVEGNLASGKGALAQKLADKLGMLYMPEADTFYLDKMTGEKEPLPVDFNGMCSLEKFYTDPKAADGNSYRLQLWMYTMRLLQYADAVEHLLTTGQGVILERSPFSDMVFLEAMFKHGYIRKECVKHYNEVKGISIGEFLPPHLTIYVDLPAEEVQKKLKQSGKAYLQNVPLSYLKSIEDSYKKTFLPQISETTEVLAYDATQAQDVERVAEDIEYLKFDKGPWLEQDDVAYHHMRMFVEDKQRVSTLTHIPMFLPEISIGAHDYDEKFYAYRSVRRDKMLILTVPGAYRCMSPSPGPCY
;
A
#
# COMPACT_ATOMS: atom_id res chain seq x y z
N MET A 1 -6.88 -44.43 26.50
CA MET A 1 -7.54 -45.57 25.82
C MET A 1 -8.13 -45.01 24.54
N VAL A 2 -7.72 -45.34 23.31
CA VAL A 2 -6.90 -46.43 22.77
C VAL A 2 -6.06 -45.87 21.62
N ARG A 3 -4.81 -46.33 21.54
CA ARG A 3 -3.83 -46.12 20.47
C ARG A 3 -4.18 -47.02 19.28
N ALA A 4 -3.87 -46.58 18.07
CA ALA A 4 -3.49 -47.49 17.00
C ALA A 4 -2.25 -46.92 16.30
N LEU A 5 -1.11 -47.53 16.62
CA LEU A 5 0.11 -47.47 15.83
C LEU A 5 -0.09 -48.27 14.54
N TRP A 6 0.47 -47.79 13.43
CA TRP A 6 1.10 -48.67 12.46
C TRP A 6 2.41 -48.04 11.98
N LEU A 7 3.47 -48.83 12.01
CA LEU A 7 4.83 -48.51 11.60
C LEU A 7 5.06 -48.96 10.15
N GLY A 8 5.77 -48.14 9.39
CA GLY A 8 6.82 -48.59 8.46
C GLY A 8 6.42 -49.04 7.05
N GLY A 9 6.92 -48.33 6.05
CA GLY A 9 7.01 -48.79 4.67
C GLY A 9 7.58 -47.70 3.76
N GLY A 10 8.90 -47.74 3.51
CA GLY A 10 9.60 -46.79 2.65
C GLY A 10 9.30 -46.98 1.17
N GLY A 11 9.40 -45.90 0.41
CA GLY A 11 9.34 -45.88 -1.05
C GLY A 11 9.56 -44.45 -1.55
N GLY A 12 10.68 -44.21 -2.22
CA GLY A 12 11.15 -42.89 -2.63
C GLY A 12 10.22 -42.18 -3.62
N GLY A 13 10.16 -40.86 -3.51
CA GLY A 13 9.50 -39.97 -4.45
C GLY A 13 9.99 -38.55 -4.22
N TYR A 14 10.65 -38.00 -5.23
CA TYR A 14 11.24 -36.66 -5.28
C TYR A 14 10.30 -35.58 -4.71
N SER A 15 10.67 -34.98 -3.58
CA SER A 15 10.04 -33.76 -3.08
C SER A 15 10.83 -32.54 -3.56
N GLY A 16 10.29 -31.84 -4.55
CA GLY A 16 10.77 -30.51 -4.94
C GLY A 16 10.76 -29.58 -3.74
N GLN A 17 11.92 -29.00 -3.43
CA GLN A 17 12.05 -27.99 -2.39
C GLN A 17 11.27 -26.73 -2.81
N PHE A 18 10.09 -26.52 -2.22
CA PHE A 18 9.49 -25.20 -2.17
C PHE A 18 10.41 -24.28 -1.36
N GLN A 19 11.12 -23.38 -2.03
CA GLN A 19 11.78 -22.26 -1.37
C GLN A 19 10.70 -21.25 -0.97
N SER A 20 10.14 -21.43 0.24
CA SER A 20 9.47 -20.34 0.93
C SER A 20 10.58 -19.36 1.34
N ALA A 21 10.70 -18.25 0.61
CA ALA A 21 11.55 -17.14 1.01
C ALA A 21 10.97 -16.54 2.29
N GLY A 22 11.44 -17.04 3.44
CA GLY A 22 11.20 -16.42 4.72
C GLY A 22 11.79 -15.01 4.70
N VAL A 23 10.99 -14.02 5.07
CA VAL A 23 11.49 -12.69 5.42
C VAL A 23 12.57 -12.89 6.46
N HIS A 24 13.80 -12.47 6.15
CA HIS A 24 14.96 -12.60 7.03
C HIS A 24 14.66 -11.94 8.38
N THR A 25 14.26 -12.73 9.36
CA THR A 25 14.27 -12.36 10.77
C THR A 25 15.68 -12.57 11.29
N SER A 26 16.60 -11.68 10.91
CA SER A 26 17.95 -11.71 11.49
C SER A 26 17.96 -10.95 12.82
N SER A 27 18.29 -11.67 13.89
CA SER A 27 18.56 -11.19 15.24
C SER A 27 19.95 -10.56 15.39
N VAL A 28 20.43 -9.88 14.34
CA VAL A 28 21.57 -8.96 14.47
C VAL A 28 20.94 -7.61 14.76
N ARG A 29 21.45 -6.87 15.77
CA ARG A 29 21.13 -5.44 15.91
C ARG A 29 21.54 -4.77 14.58
N SER A 30 20.64 -4.69 13.61
CA SER A 30 20.88 -3.92 12.39
C SER A 30 20.93 -2.47 12.85
N LEU A 31 22.14 -1.90 12.86
CA LEU A 31 22.26 -0.47 12.98
C LEU A 31 21.45 0.12 11.81
N ARG A 32 20.52 1.03 12.11
CA ARG A 32 19.80 1.76 11.06
C ARG A 32 20.82 2.38 10.12
N TYR A 33 20.52 2.35 8.83
CA TYR A 33 21.36 3.06 7.88
C TYR A 33 21.36 4.54 8.24
N GLY A 34 22.47 5.19 7.96
CA GLY A 34 22.73 6.52 8.45
C GLY A 34 23.84 7.17 7.67
N TRP A 35 24.09 8.43 8.00
CA TRP A 35 25.20 9.18 7.41
C TRP A 35 26.54 8.46 7.57
N LEU A 36 26.78 7.78 8.71
CA LEU A 36 28.00 7.00 8.93
C LEU A 36 28.13 5.85 7.93
N ALA A 37 27.06 5.10 7.65
CA ALA A 37 27.09 4.02 6.67
C ALA A 37 27.39 4.55 5.25
N TYR A 38 26.78 5.68 4.89
CA TYR A 38 27.03 6.36 3.61
C TYR A 38 28.48 6.88 3.49
N ALA A 39 29.01 7.47 4.56
CA ALA A 39 30.39 7.97 4.62
C ALA A 39 31.41 6.82 4.57
N LEU A 40 31.09 5.67 5.17
CA LEU A 40 31.89 4.43 5.10
C LEU A 40 31.81 3.71 3.74
N GLY A 41 31.07 4.27 2.77
CA GLY A 41 31.04 3.80 1.38
C GLY A 41 29.81 2.97 1.01
N GLU A 42 28.79 2.87 1.87
CA GLU A 42 27.54 2.19 1.51
C GLU A 42 26.68 3.08 0.58
N ARG A 43 26.94 2.94 -0.72
CA ARG A 43 26.22 3.61 -1.83
C ARG A 43 25.13 2.73 -2.42
N THR A 44 24.11 3.36 -2.99
CA THR A 44 22.94 2.68 -3.56
C THR A 44 23.14 2.37 -5.03
N THR A 45 23.75 3.28 -5.80
CA THR A 45 23.97 3.11 -7.24
C THR A 45 24.64 1.79 -7.65
N PRO A 46 25.66 1.26 -6.92
CA PRO A 46 26.31 0.01 -7.34
C PRO A 46 25.42 -1.23 -7.19
N ARG A 47 24.33 -1.14 -6.43
CA ARG A 47 23.37 -2.24 -6.20
C ARG A 47 22.27 -2.26 -7.27
N LEU A 48 22.03 -1.15 -7.95
CA LEU A 48 20.99 -1.03 -8.95
C LEU A 48 21.41 -1.74 -10.24
N LYS A 49 20.61 -2.71 -10.64
CA LYS A 49 20.69 -3.51 -11.86
C LYS A 49 19.55 -3.12 -12.81
N GLN A 50 19.52 -3.75 -13.99
CA GLN A 50 18.47 -3.52 -14.99
C GLN A 50 17.05 -3.76 -14.43
N TYR A 51 16.87 -4.83 -13.63
CA TYR A 51 15.58 -5.18 -13.00
C TYR A 51 15.32 -4.50 -11.65
N SER A 52 16.16 -3.54 -11.24
CA SER A 52 15.92 -2.74 -10.03
C SER A 52 14.89 -1.65 -10.33
N LYS A 53 13.64 -2.07 -10.51
CA LYS A 53 12.52 -1.21 -10.92
C LYS A 53 11.34 -1.41 -9.97
N ILE A 54 10.53 -0.36 -9.83
CA ILE A 54 9.23 -0.41 -9.16
C ILE A 54 8.17 -0.48 -10.23
N ILE A 55 7.43 -1.58 -10.26
CA ILE A 55 6.33 -1.83 -11.20
C ILE A 55 5.03 -1.82 -10.42
N SER A 56 4.08 -0.97 -10.81
CA SER A 56 2.72 -0.99 -10.24
C SER A 56 1.75 -1.67 -11.19
N VAL A 57 1.01 -2.67 -10.70
CA VAL A 57 -0.09 -3.29 -11.45
C VAL A 57 -1.41 -2.67 -10.98
N GLU A 58 -2.04 -1.97 -11.92
CA GLU A 58 -3.26 -1.17 -11.74
C GLU A 58 -4.45 -1.80 -12.44
N GLY A 59 -5.65 -1.47 -11.98
CA GLY A 59 -6.88 -1.92 -12.61
C GLY A 59 -8.10 -1.85 -11.69
N ASN A 60 -9.25 -2.10 -12.30
CA ASN A 60 -10.54 -2.11 -11.60
C ASN A 60 -10.58 -3.22 -10.52
N LEU A 61 -11.60 -3.20 -9.66
CA LEU A 61 -11.80 -4.26 -8.68
C LEU A 61 -11.91 -5.63 -9.38
N ALA A 62 -11.41 -6.69 -8.73
CA ALA A 62 -11.49 -8.06 -9.26
C ALA A 62 -10.96 -8.26 -10.70
N SER A 63 -10.04 -7.42 -11.18
CA SER A 63 -9.42 -7.53 -12.51
C SER A 63 -8.47 -8.73 -12.65
N GLY A 64 -8.09 -9.38 -11.54
CA GLY A 64 -7.07 -10.44 -11.52
C GLY A 64 -5.64 -9.92 -11.38
N LYS A 65 -5.48 -8.62 -11.14
CA LYS A 65 -4.18 -7.94 -10.98
C LYS A 65 -3.20 -8.64 -10.03
N GLY A 66 -3.67 -9.19 -8.90
CA GLY A 66 -2.78 -9.85 -7.95
C GLY A 66 -2.19 -11.16 -8.44
N ALA A 67 -2.97 -11.96 -9.19
CA ALA A 67 -2.46 -13.18 -9.80
C ALA A 67 -1.42 -12.86 -10.90
N LEU A 68 -1.64 -11.79 -11.66
CA LEU A 68 -0.65 -11.30 -12.64
C LEU A 68 0.62 -10.80 -11.94
N ALA A 69 0.47 -9.93 -10.94
CA ALA A 69 1.59 -9.34 -10.21
C ALA A 69 2.47 -10.40 -9.55
N GLN A 70 1.87 -11.41 -8.91
CA GLN A 70 2.59 -12.52 -8.29
C GLN A 70 3.39 -13.33 -9.33
N LYS A 71 2.74 -13.79 -10.40
CA LYS A 71 3.41 -14.57 -11.45
C LYS A 71 4.52 -13.78 -12.14
N LEU A 72 4.29 -12.49 -12.38
CA LEU A 72 5.28 -11.60 -12.98
C LEU A 72 6.49 -11.42 -12.07
N ALA A 73 6.27 -11.30 -10.76
CA ALA A 73 7.35 -11.19 -9.78
C ALA A 73 8.18 -12.47 -9.70
N ASP A 74 7.53 -13.64 -9.68
CA ASP A 74 8.20 -14.94 -9.70
C ASP A 74 9.06 -15.10 -10.96
N LYS A 75 8.56 -14.66 -12.12
CA LYS A 75 9.28 -14.73 -13.40
C LYS A 75 10.48 -13.78 -13.47
N LEU A 76 10.31 -12.52 -13.05
CA LEU A 76 11.36 -11.50 -13.10
C LEU A 76 12.33 -11.56 -11.91
N GLY A 77 12.08 -12.44 -10.92
CA GLY A 77 12.87 -12.52 -9.69
C GLY A 77 12.73 -11.27 -8.81
N MET A 78 11.59 -10.58 -8.89
CA MET A 78 11.28 -9.36 -8.16
C MET A 78 10.50 -9.68 -6.88
N LEU A 79 10.50 -8.76 -5.93
CA LEU A 79 9.68 -8.91 -4.73
C LEU A 79 8.22 -8.57 -5.05
N TYR A 80 7.31 -9.52 -4.84
CA TYR A 80 5.87 -9.26 -4.89
C TYR A 80 5.37 -8.68 -3.57
N MET A 81 4.70 -7.54 -3.64
CA MET A 81 3.99 -6.92 -2.54
C MET A 81 2.48 -6.92 -2.82
N PRO A 82 1.67 -7.69 -2.06
CA PRO A 82 0.22 -7.79 -2.29
C PRO A 82 -0.50 -6.49 -1.93
N GLU A 83 -1.74 -6.29 -2.40
CA GLU A 83 -2.50 -5.05 -2.13
C GLU A 83 -2.55 -4.72 -0.62
N ALA A 84 -2.29 -3.46 -0.26
CA ALA A 84 -2.36 -3.00 1.13
C ALA A 84 -3.81 -3.07 1.68
N ASP A 85 -3.99 -3.89 2.71
CA ASP A 85 -5.23 -3.97 3.49
C ASP A 85 -5.27 -2.92 4.61
N THR A 86 -6.43 -2.76 5.26
CA THR A 86 -6.58 -1.93 6.48
C THR A 86 -5.66 -2.35 7.63
N PHE A 87 -5.22 -3.60 7.63
CA PHE A 87 -4.36 -4.21 8.66
C PHE A 87 -2.89 -4.31 8.22
N TYR A 88 -2.48 -3.60 7.15
CA TYR A 88 -1.12 -3.67 6.64
C TYR A 88 -0.08 -3.31 7.71
N LEU A 89 -0.36 -2.30 8.53
CA LEU A 89 0.51 -1.89 9.63
C LEU A 89 0.74 -2.99 10.68
N ASP A 90 -0.29 -3.75 11.02
CA ASP A 90 -0.19 -4.87 11.97
C ASP A 90 0.71 -5.98 11.42
N LYS A 91 0.53 -6.32 10.12
CA LYS A 91 1.39 -7.27 9.41
C LYS A 91 2.84 -6.81 9.41
N MET A 92 3.05 -5.51 9.13
CA MET A 92 4.38 -4.92 9.06
C MET A 92 5.09 -4.91 10.42
N THR A 93 4.33 -4.70 11.50
CA THR A 93 4.88 -4.70 12.87
C THR A 93 5.04 -6.10 13.49
N GLY A 94 4.69 -7.15 12.73
CA GLY A 94 4.87 -8.55 13.12
C GLY A 94 3.82 -9.05 14.11
N GLU A 95 2.64 -8.44 14.13
CA GLU A 95 1.52 -8.95 14.93
C GLU A 95 0.99 -10.25 14.31
N LYS A 96 0.76 -11.27 15.15
CA LYS A 96 0.27 -12.58 14.70
C LYS A 96 -1.20 -12.55 14.30
N GLU A 97 -1.97 -11.70 14.96
CA GLU A 97 -3.39 -11.50 14.73
C GLU A 97 -3.65 -10.02 14.48
N PRO A 98 -4.54 -9.65 13.54
CA PRO A 98 -4.91 -8.26 13.31
C PRO A 98 -5.48 -7.63 14.58
N LEU A 99 -5.04 -6.42 14.90
CA LEU A 99 -5.54 -5.68 16.03
C LEU A 99 -7.00 -5.27 15.80
N PRO A 100 -7.77 -5.03 16.90
CA PRO A 100 -9.12 -4.48 16.80
C PRO A 100 -9.21 -3.27 15.87
N VAL A 101 -10.34 -3.16 15.17
CA VAL A 101 -10.61 -2.10 14.18
C VAL A 101 -10.46 -0.70 14.79
N ASP A 102 -10.70 -0.55 16.09
CA ASP A 102 -10.53 0.70 16.83
C ASP A 102 -9.09 1.25 16.80
N PHE A 103 -8.10 0.37 16.63
CA PHE A 103 -6.69 0.74 16.50
C PHE A 103 -6.23 0.87 15.04
N ASN A 104 -7.05 0.39 14.09
CA ASN A 104 -6.75 0.37 12.66
C ASN A 104 -7.65 1.36 11.91
N GLY A 105 -7.48 2.65 12.21
CA GLY A 105 -8.18 3.74 11.53
C GLY A 105 -9.68 3.83 11.81
N MET A 106 -10.23 3.00 12.71
CA MET A 106 -11.67 2.94 13.03
C MET A 106 -12.56 2.78 11.78
N CYS A 107 -12.07 2.12 10.74
CA CYS A 107 -12.74 2.04 9.45
C CYS A 107 -13.06 0.60 9.07
N SER A 108 -14.18 0.40 8.38
CA SER A 108 -14.57 -0.91 7.88
C SER A 108 -14.94 -0.84 6.40
N LEU A 109 -14.28 -1.69 5.62
CA LEU A 109 -14.57 -1.89 4.20
C LEU A 109 -15.96 -2.52 4.00
N GLU A 110 -16.36 -3.43 4.89
CA GLU A 110 -17.68 -4.07 4.85
C GLU A 110 -18.77 -3.02 5.03
N LYS A 111 -18.60 -2.15 6.04
CA LYS A 111 -19.53 -1.05 6.31
C LYS A 111 -19.64 -0.08 5.15
N PHE A 112 -18.53 0.22 4.47
CA PHE A 112 -18.52 1.08 3.29
C PHE A 112 -19.36 0.50 2.14
N TYR A 113 -19.27 -0.81 1.87
CA TYR A 113 -20.04 -1.42 0.80
C TYR A 113 -21.51 -1.67 1.18
N THR A 114 -21.84 -1.82 2.46
CA THR A 114 -23.23 -1.96 2.92
C THR A 114 -23.95 -0.63 3.01
N ASP A 115 -23.29 0.40 3.53
CA ASP A 115 -23.85 1.76 3.68
C ASP A 115 -22.77 2.82 3.43
N PRO A 116 -22.51 3.17 2.16
CA PRO A 116 -21.50 4.16 1.79
C PRO A 116 -21.89 5.60 2.17
N LYS A 117 -23.14 5.85 2.59
CA LYS A 117 -23.64 7.17 3.01
C LYS A 117 -23.86 7.27 4.52
N ALA A 118 -23.28 6.34 5.27
CA ALA A 118 -23.34 6.35 6.73
C ALA A 118 -22.88 7.72 7.29
N ALA A 119 -23.64 8.23 8.26
CA ALA A 119 -23.38 9.54 8.88
C ALA A 119 -22.12 9.56 9.77
N ASP A 120 -21.49 8.41 9.99
CA ASP A 120 -20.31 8.23 10.84
C ASP A 120 -18.97 8.60 10.16
N GLY A 121 -19.03 9.01 8.90
CA GLY A 121 -17.85 9.38 8.11
C GLY A 121 -16.96 8.20 7.69
N ASN A 122 -17.43 6.95 7.83
CA ASN A 122 -16.63 5.76 7.54
C ASN A 122 -16.05 5.76 6.11
N SER A 123 -16.81 6.23 5.14
CA SER A 123 -16.39 6.28 3.72
C SER A 123 -15.10 7.07 3.54
N TYR A 124 -15.03 8.29 4.07
CA TYR A 124 -13.83 9.10 3.92
C TYR A 124 -12.69 8.64 4.83
N ARG A 125 -13.00 8.23 6.07
CA ARG A 125 -12.01 7.69 7.00
C ARG A 125 -11.32 6.45 6.45
N LEU A 126 -12.07 5.54 5.83
CA LEU A 126 -11.55 4.37 5.13
C LEU A 126 -10.63 4.76 3.97
N GLN A 127 -11.04 5.71 3.14
CA GLN A 127 -10.24 6.16 2.00
C GLN A 127 -8.90 6.75 2.45
N LEU A 128 -8.91 7.62 3.47
CA LEU A 128 -7.69 8.20 4.03
C LEU A 128 -6.79 7.14 4.68
N TRP A 129 -7.38 6.17 5.39
CA TRP A 129 -6.65 5.06 5.98
C TRP A 129 -5.97 4.18 4.92
N MET A 130 -6.71 3.79 3.88
CA MET A 130 -6.19 3.02 2.75
C MET A 130 -5.07 3.77 2.02
N TYR A 131 -5.23 5.08 1.82
CA TYR A 131 -4.18 5.93 1.26
C TYR A 131 -2.90 5.87 2.11
N THR A 132 -3.04 5.99 3.43
CA THR A 132 -1.92 5.93 4.37
C THR A 132 -1.22 4.56 4.33
N MET A 133 -2.00 3.47 4.29
CA MET A 133 -1.43 2.11 4.18
C MET A 133 -0.68 1.91 2.87
N ARG A 134 -1.22 2.39 1.74
CA ARG A 134 -0.54 2.33 0.43
C ARG A 134 0.72 3.19 0.39
N LEU A 135 0.72 4.35 1.04
CA LEU A 135 1.90 5.20 1.14
C LEU A 135 3.01 4.51 1.97
N LEU A 136 2.65 3.88 3.09
CA LEU A 136 3.59 3.10 3.89
C LEU A 136 4.13 1.89 3.12
N GLN A 137 3.28 1.19 2.37
CA GLN A 137 3.70 0.10 1.51
C GLN A 137 4.65 0.57 0.40
N TYR A 138 4.38 1.73 -0.20
CA TYR A 138 5.26 2.32 -1.19
C TYR A 138 6.62 2.69 -0.59
N ALA A 139 6.64 3.21 0.64
CA ALA A 139 7.88 3.48 1.36
C ALA A 139 8.68 2.18 1.63
N ASP A 140 8.02 1.08 1.97
CA ASP A 140 8.67 -0.24 2.10
C ASP A 140 9.23 -0.74 0.76
N ALA A 141 8.49 -0.54 -0.33
CA ALA A 141 8.96 -0.91 -1.67
C ALA A 141 10.21 -0.12 -2.08
N VAL A 142 10.22 1.18 -1.82
CA VAL A 142 11.38 2.04 -2.06
C VAL A 142 12.54 1.65 -1.15
N GLU A 143 12.30 1.40 0.14
CA GLU A 143 13.33 0.93 1.06
C GLU A 143 13.95 -0.38 0.59
N HIS A 144 13.14 -1.36 0.21
CA HIS A 144 13.62 -2.66 -0.30
C HIS A 144 14.46 -2.49 -1.57
N LEU A 145 14.00 -1.66 -2.50
CA LEU A 145 14.72 -1.37 -3.74
C LEU A 145 16.10 -0.75 -3.46
N LEU A 146 16.15 0.29 -2.61
CA LEU A 146 17.39 1.02 -2.34
C LEU A 146 18.36 0.22 -1.46
N THR A 147 17.85 -0.66 -0.59
CA THR A 147 18.68 -1.48 0.29
C THR A 147 19.23 -2.70 -0.44
N THR A 148 18.40 -3.45 -1.17
CA THR A 148 18.77 -4.74 -1.77
C THR A 148 19.16 -4.63 -3.24
N GLY A 149 18.67 -3.61 -3.94
CA GLY A 149 18.72 -3.54 -5.41
C GLY A 149 17.76 -4.50 -6.10
N GLN A 150 16.90 -5.23 -5.38
CA GLN A 150 15.88 -6.08 -6.00
C GLN A 150 14.67 -5.24 -6.39
N GLY A 151 14.17 -5.42 -7.62
CA GLY A 151 12.94 -4.77 -8.07
C GLY A 151 11.71 -5.20 -7.25
N VAL A 152 10.68 -4.36 -7.25
CA VAL A 152 9.43 -4.61 -6.52
C VAL A 152 8.24 -4.48 -7.47
N ILE A 153 7.30 -5.43 -7.36
CA ILE A 153 6.01 -5.39 -8.04
C ILE A 153 4.91 -5.18 -6.99
N LEU A 154 4.16 -4.11 -7.16
CA LEU A 154 3.10 -3.67 -6.27
C LEU A 154 1.74 -3.87 -6.92
N GLU A 155 0.74 -4.25 -6.11
CA GLU A 155 -0.67 -4.10 -6.49
C GLU A 155 -1.20 -2.76 -6.02
N ARG A 156 -1.51 -1.88 -6.99
CA ARG A 156 -2.00 -0.52 -6.77
C ARG A 156 -1.03 0.37 -5.99
N SER A 157 -0.65 1.46 -6.62
CA SER A 157 0.20 2.49 -6.02
C SER A 157 -0.63 3.57 -5.30
N PRO A 158 -0.01 4.39 -4.42
CA PRO A 158 -0.68 5.58 -3.88
C PRO A 158 -1.07 6.59 -4.97
N PHE A 159 -0.46 6.53 -6.16
CA PHE A 159 -0.77 7.40 -7.29
C PHE A 159 -2.16 7.11 -7.88
N SER A 160 -2.60 5.85 -7.87
CA SER A 160 -3.91 5.46 -8.41
C SER A 160 -5.07 5.66 -7.43
N ASP A 161 -4.81 5.95 -6.16
CA ASP A 161 -5.86 6.08 -5.14
C ASP A 161 -6.89 7.19 -5.45
N MET A 162 -6.47 8.24 -6.17
CA MET A 162 -7.36 9.34 -6.58
C MET A 162 -8.57 8.89 -7.40
N VAL A 163 -8.47 7.79 -8.15
CA VAL A 163 -9.59 7.26 -8.95
C VAL A 163 -10.75 6.80 -8.08
N PHE A 164 -10.46 6.27 -6.88
CA PHE A 164 -11.48 5.84 -5.92
C PHE A 164 -12.16 7.04 -5.28
N LEU A 165 -11.37 8.04 -4.88
CA LEU A 165 -11.90 9.28 -4.32
C LEU A 165 -12.82 10.00 -5.31
N GLU A 166 -12.41 10.14 -6.57
CA GLU A 166 -13.24 10.77 -7.61
C GLU A 166 -14.54 10.01 -7.84
N ALA A 167 -14.48 8.67 -7.89
CA ALA A 167 -15.68 7.85 -8.00
C ALA A 167 -16.59 8.04 -6.78
N MET A 168 -16.05 8.04 -5.56
CA MET A 168 -16.83 8.29 -4.33
C MET A 168 -17.49 9.67 -4.33
N PHE A 169 -16.80 10.70 -4.83
CA PHE A 169 -17.34 12.05 -4.94
C PHE A 169 -18.47 12.13 -5.98
N LYS A 170 -18.30 11.52 -7.16
CA LYS A 170 -19.34 11.48 -8.22
C LYS A 170 -20.63 10.82 -7.74
N HIS A 171 -20.55 9.82 -6.87
CA HIS A 171 -21.72 9.12 -6.29
C HIS A 171 -22.28 9.78 -5.02
N GLY A 172 -21.66 10.88 -4.57
CA GLY A 172 -22.08 11.62 -3.38
C GLY A 172 -21.89 10.83 -2.08
N TYR A 173 -20.85 9.99 -2.01
CA TYR A 173 -20.48 9.27 -0.77
C TYR A 173 -19.61 10.12 0.15
N ILE A 174 -18.93 11.12 -0.40
CA ILE A 174 -18.04 12.03 0.33
C ILE A 174 -18.37 13.48 0.00
N ARG A 175 -18.08 14.37 0.95
CA ARG A 175 -18.29 15.81 0.81
C ARG A 175 -17.14 16.47 0.07
N LYS A 176 -17.37 17.69 -0.44
CA LYS A 176 -16.37 18.45 -1.20
C LYS A 176 -15.18 18.84 -0.33
N GLU A 177 -15.41 19.13 0.93
CA GLU A 177 -14.38 19.45 1.93
C GLU A 177 -13.42 18.28 2.13
N CYS A 178 -13.93 17.05 2.12
CA CYS A 178 -13.12 15.84 2.21
C CYS A 178 -12.21 15.65 0.99
N VAL A 179 -12.71 15.98 -0.21
CA VAL A 179 -11.89 15.97 -1.43
C VAL A 179 -10.78 17.01 -1.36
N LYS A 180 -11.08 18.21 -0.84
CA LYS A 180 -10.06 19.26 -0.63
C LYS A 180 -8.97 18.80 0.33
N HIS A 181 -9.36 18.25 1.48
CA HIS A 181 -8.41 17.69 2.45
C HIS A 181 -7.52 16.60 1.83
N TYR A 182 -8.12 15.67 1.07
CA TYR A 182 -7.36 14.62 0.40
C TYR A 182 -6.35 15.21 -0.60
N ASN A 183 -6.74 16.21 -1.38
CA ASN A 183 -5.83 16.83 -2.35
C ASN A 183 -4.66 17.55 -1.69
N GLU A 184 -4.87 18.16 -0.52
CA GLU A 184 -3.78 18.75 0.28
C GLU A 184 -2.83 17.65 0.80
N VAL A 185 -3.39 16.57 1.37
CA VAL A 185 -2.60 15.39 1.80
C VAL A 185 -1.79 14.83 0.63
N LYS A 186 -2.44 14.60 -0.51
CA LYS A 186 -1.80 14.08 -1.73
C LYS A 186 -0.67 14.99 -2.20
N GLY A 187 -0.90 16.31 -2.22
CA GLY A 187 0.09 17.28 -2.67
C GLY A 187 1.35 17.34 -1.80
N ILE A 188 1.19 17.16 -0.48
CA ILE A 188 2.32 17.12 0.47
C ILE A 188 3.04 15.76 0.44
N SER A 189 2.30 14.66 0.38
CA SER A 189 2.87 13.32 0.53
C SER A 189 3.46 12.77 -0.76
N ILE A 190 2.77 12.88 -1.90
CA ILE A 190 3.26 12.31 -3.17
C ILE A 190 4.53 13.02 -3.66
N GLY A 191 4.69 14.33 -3.38
CA GLY A 191 5.86 15.09 -3.80
C GLY A 191 7.18 14.61 -3.20
N GLU A 192 7.14 13.87 -2.09
CA GLU A 192 8.34 13.32 -1.43
C GLU A 192 8.79 11.97 -2.04
N PHE A 193 7.98 11.38 -2.92
CA PHE A 193 8.25 10.07 -3.53
C PHE A 193 8.41 10.16 -5.04
N LEU A 194 9.33 9.37 -5.59
CA LEU A 194 9.43 9.17 -7.03
C LEU A 194 8.29 8.26 -7.52
N PRO A 195 7.70 8.52 -8.70
CA PRO A 195 6.65 7.68 -9.27
C PRO A 195 7.17 6.28 -9.63
N PRO A 196 6.31 5.27 -9.85
CA PRO A 196 6.77 3.97 -10.31
C PRO A 196 7.50 4.07 -11.66
N HIS A 197 8.37 3.11 -11.96
CA HIS A 197 9.09 3.08 -13.24
C HIS A 197 8.19 2.60 -14.39
N LEU A 198 7.27 1.68 -14.07
CA LEU A 198 6.30 1.11 -15.00
C LEU A 198 4.95 0.99 -14.29
N THR A 199 3.89 1.36 -15.00
CA THR A 199 2.51 1.09 -14.61
C THR A 199 1.87 0.15 -15.61
N ILE A 200 1.45 -1.02 -15.14
CA ILE A 200 0.74 -2.02 -15.94
C ILE A 200 -0.76 -1.89 -15.64
N TYR A 201 -1.55 -1.44 -16.61
CA TYR A 201 -3.00 -1.32 -16.47
C TYR A 201 -3.70 -2.54 -17.08
N VAL A 202 -4.49 -3.24 -16.27
CA VAL A 202 -5.34 -4.35 -16.74
C VAL A 202 -6.75 -3.84 -17.02
N ASP A 203 -7.12 -3.77 -18.29
CA ASP A 203 -8.45 -3.37 -18.71
C ASP A 203 -9.43 -4.55 -18.59
N LEU A 204 -10.42 -4.36 -17.71
CA LEU A 204 -11.54 -5.27 -17.53
C LEU A 204 -12.83 -4.44 -17.44
N PRO A 205 -13.80 -4.65 -18.34
CA PRO A 205 -15.04 -3.89 -18.35
C PRO A 205 -15.78 -3.97 -17.01
N ALA A 206 -16.36 -2.85 -16.56
CA ALA A 206 -17.11 -2.78 -15.30
C ALA A 206 -18.24 -3.84 -15.19
N GLU A 207 -18.88 -4.22 -16.30
CA GLU A 207 -19.90 -5.27 -16.33
C GLU A 207 -19.34 -6.65 -15.96
N GLU A 208 -18.13 -6.98 -16.42
CA GLU A 208 -17.47 -8.24 -16.09
C GLU A 208 -16.95 -8.23 -14.66
N VAL A 209 -16.43 -7.09 -14.21
CA VAL A 209 -16.06 -6.87 -12.80
C VAL A 209 -17.25 -7.15 -11.89
N GLN A 210 -18.43 -6.61 -12.21
CA GLN A 210 -19.63 -6.82 -11.40
C GLN A 210 -20.03 -8.31 -11.36
N LYS A 211 -19.94 -9.03 -12.49
CA LYS A 211 -20.19 -10.48 -12.52
C LYS A 211 -19.23 -11.23 -11.61
N LYS A 212 -17.93 -10.92 -11.67
CA LYS A 212 -16.91 -11.53 -10.79
C LYS A 212 -17.13 -11.21 -9.32
N LEU A 213 -17.54 -9.97 -9.00
CA LEU A 213 -17.86 -9.57 -7.62
C LEU A 213 -19.10 -10.29 -7.08
N LYS A 214 -20.14 -10.51 -7.91
CA LYS A 214 -21.31 -11.31 -7.54
C LYS A 214 -20.98 -12.78 -7.32
N GLN A 215 -20.02 -13.31 -8.08
CA GLN A 215 -19.51 -14.69 -7.91
C GLN A 215 -18.55 -14.82 -6.71
N SER A 216 -18.12 -13.70 -6.11
CA SER A 216 -17.27 -13.72 -4.92
C SER A 216 -18.06 -14.23 -3.71
N GLY A 217 -17.40 -15.03 -2.87
CA GLY A 217 -17.98 -15.51 -1.60
C GLY A 217 -18.17 -14.42 -0.54
N LYS A 218 -17.79 -13.17 -0.82
CA LYS A 218 -17.91 -12.03 0.10
C LYS A 218 -19.24 -11.30 -0.12
N ALA A 219 -20.21 -11.54 0.76
CA ALA A 219 -21.56 -10.99 0.65
C ALA A 219 -21.60 -9.45 0.47
N TYR A 220 -20.72 -8.72 1.16
CA TYR A 220 -20.66 -7.26 1.07
C TYR A 220 -20.17 -6.74 -0.29
N LEU A 221 -19.41 -7.53 -1.07
CA LEU A 221 -18.95 -7.13 -2.41
C LEU A 221 -20.00 -7.36 -3.51
N GLN A 222 -21.05 -8.14 -3.23
CA GLN A 222 -22.05 -8.50 -4.24
C GLN A 222 -22.97 -7.32 -4.62
N ASN A 223 -23.11 -6.35 -3.71
CA ASN A 223 -24.03 -5.21 -3.83
C ASN A 223 -23.38 -3.94 -4.38
N VAL A 224 -22.15 -4.03 -4.91
CA VAL A 224 -21.46 -2.85 -5.47
C VAL A 224 -22.19 -2.36 -6.74
N PRO A 225 -22.57 -1.07 -6.79
CA PRO A 225 -23.31 -0.54 -7.94
C PRO A 225 -22.44 -0.48 -9.19
N LEU A 226 -23.00 -0.89 -10.33
CA LEU A 226 -22.31 -0.87 -11.62
C LEU A 226 -21.86 0.55 -12.01
N SER A 227 -22.66 1.57 -11.68
CA SER A 227 -22.35 2.97 -11.95
C SER A 227 -21.09 3.45 -11.22
N TYR A 228 -20.81 2.91 -10.03
CA TYR A 228 -19.57 3.18 -9.28
C TYR A 228 -18.36 2.53 -9.96
N LEU A 229 -18.47 1.27 -10.38
CA LEU A 229 -17.40 0.57 -11.11
C LEU A 229 -17.07 1.24 -12.46
N LYS A 230 -18.09 1.73 -13.18
CA LYS A 230 -17.92 2.52 -14.40
C LYS A 230 -17.22 3.85 -14.12
N SER A 231 -17.57 4.50 -13.01
CA SER A 231 -16.93 5.77 -12.62
C SER A 231 -15.44 5.58 -12.29
N ILE A 232 -15.07 4.45 -11.70
CA ILE A 232 -13.67 4.07 -11.47
C ILE A 232 -12.95 3.83 -12.80
N GLU A 233 -13.52 3.04 -13.70
CA GLU A 233 -12.97 2.76 -15.03
C GLU A 233 -12.75 4.07 -15.83
N ASP A 234 -13.75 4.95 -15.82
CA ASP A 234 -13.68 6.28 -16.42
C ASP A 234 -12.54 7.12 -15.83
N SER A 235 -12.41 7.15 -14.50
CA SER A 235 -11.36 7.92 -13.82
C SER A 235 -9.96 7.35 -14.07
N TYR A 236 -9.81 6.03 -14.21
CA TYR A 236 -8.55 5.43 -14.68
C TYR A 236 -8.19 5.92 -16.08
N LYS A 237 -9.11 5.78 -17.04
CA LYS A 237 -8.85 6.09 -18.45
C LYS A 237 -8.70 7.58 -18.75
N LYS A 238 -9.47 8.44 -18.08
CA LYS A 238 -9.51 9.88 -18.37
C LYS A 238 -8.53 10.70 -17.54
N THR A 239 -8.25 10.29 -16.31
CA THR A 239 -7.47 11.09 -15.37
C THR A 239 -6.12 10.44 -15.06
N PHE A 240 -6.12 9.21 -14.56
CA PHE A 240 -4.90 8.58 -14.06
C PHE A 240 -3.91 8.21 -15.16
N LEU A 241 -4.35 7.48 -16.20
CA LEU A 241 -3.45 7.01 -17.26
C LEU A 241 -2.76 8.17 -18.01
N PRO A 242 -3.45 9.26 -18.39
CA PRO A 242 -2.79 10.42 -18.99
C PRO A 242 -1.75 11.06 -18.05
N GLN A 243 -2.11 11.29 -16.78
CA GLN A 243 -1.21 11.94 -15.81
C GLN A 243 0.04 11.11 -15.52
N ILE A 244 -0.10 9.79 -15.33
CA ILE A 244 1.03 8.92 -15.03
C ILE A 244 1.91 8.70 -16.27
N SER A 245 1.34 8.74 -17.48
CA SER A 245 2.09 8.55 -18.74
C SER A 245 3.16 9.60 -19.01
N GLU A 246 3.05 10.78 -18.38
CA GLU A 246 4.03 11.87 -18.48
C GLU A 246 5.34 11.54 -17.75
N THR A 247 5.27 10.78 -16.65
CA THR A 247 6.40 10.53 -15.74
C THR A 247 6.84 9.07 -15.71
N THR A 248 5.97 8.14 -16.09
CA THR A 248 6.14 6.70 -15.97
C THR A 248 5.78 6.04 -17.29
N GLU A 249 6.45 4.94 -17.64
CA GLU A 249 6.02 4.13 -18.77
C GLU A 249 4.73 3.36 -18.44
N VAL A 250 3.83 3.25 -19.41
CA VAL A 250 2.52 2.63 -19.22
C VAL A 250 2.32 1.52 -20.24
N LEU A 251 1.98 0.33 -19.74
CA LEU A 251 1.57 -0.80 -20.56
C LEU A 251 0.11 -1.13 -20.23
N ALA A 252 -0.75 -1.15 -21.23
CA ALA A 252 -2.17 -1.47 -21.07
C ALA A 252 -2.48 -2.81 -21.74
N TYR A 253 -3.10 -3.72 -20.99
CA TYR A 253 -3.46 -5.05 -21.46
C TYR A 253 -4.93 -5.33 -21.22
N ASP A 254 -5.57 -6.00 -22.17
CA ASP A 254 -6.88 -6.60 -21.94
C ASP A 254 -6.77 -7.77 -20.94
N ALA A 255 -7.85 -8.06 -20.23
CA ALA A 255 -7.88 -9.16 -19.25
C ALA A 255 -7.51 -10.55 -19.80
N THR A 256 -7.64 -10.79 -21.11
CA THR A 256 -7.20 -12.02 -21.77
C THR A 256 -5.70 -12.01 -22.03
N GLN A 257 -5.17 -10.90 -22.51
CA GLN A 257 -3.73 -10.70 -22.77
C GLN A 257 -2.94 -10.70 -21.46
N ALA A 258 -3.51 -10.12 -20.40
CA ALA A 258 -2.95 -10.10 -19.05
C ALA A 258 -2.78 -11.50 -18.43
N GLN A 259 -3.36 -12.56 -19.00
CA GLN A 259 -3.10 -13.94 -18.55
C GLN A 259 -1.79 -14.50 -19.09
N ASP A 260 -1.31 -13.95 -20.21
CA ASP A 260 -0.06 -14.32 -20.84
C ASP A 260 1.10 -13.54 -20.22
N VAL A 261 1.58 -14.05 -19.08
CA VAL A 261 2.70 -13.46 -18.33
C VAL A 261 4.00 -13.50 -19.13
N GLU A 262 4.13 -14.43 -20.08
CA GLU A 262 5.33 -14.54 -20.90
C GLU A 262 5.48 -13.30 -21.77
N ARG A 263 4.41 -12.97 -22.49
CA ARG A 263 4.33 -11.76 -23.31
C ARG A 263 4.53 -10.48 -22.51
N VAL A 264 3.90 -10.37 -21.34
CA VAL A 264 4.05 -9.17 -20.50
C VAL A 264 5.51 -8.97 -20.06
N ALA A 265 6.20 -10.05 -19.69
CA ALA A 265 7.60 -9.97 -19.31
C ALA A 265 8.51 -9.62 -20.51
N GLU A 266 8.24 -10.17 -21.70
CA GLU A 266 8.97 -9.79 -22.92
C GLU A 266 8.79 -8.31 -23.24
N ASP A 267 7.55 -7.79 -23.20
CA ASP A 267 7.26 -6.38 -23.42
C ASP A 267 8.04 -5.47 -22.43
N ILE A 268 8.20 -5.90 -21.18
CA ILE A 268 8.99 -5.19 -20.16
C ILE A 268 10.47 -5.20 -20.50
N GLU A 269 11.01 -6.30 -21.03
CA GLU A 269 12.42 -6.40 -21.42
C GLU A 269 12.75 -5.51 -22.64
N TYR A 270 11.83 -5.38 -23.59
CA TYR A 270 11.98 -4.50 -24.75
C TYR A 270 11.75 -3.02 -24.44
N LEU A 271 11.13 -2.71 -23.30
CA LEU A 271 10.81 -1.35 -22.90
C LEU A 271 12.07 -0.57 -22.53
N LYS A 272 12.21 0.62 -23.12
CA LYS A 272 13.27 1.57 -22.74
C LYS A 272 12.74 2.54 -21.71
N PHE A 273 13.41 2.59 -20.57
CA PHE A 273 13.05 3.46 -19.45
C PHE A 273 13.74 4.81 -19.59
N ASP A 274 13.19 5.66 -20.48
CA ASP A 274 13.76 6.98 -20.77
C ASP A 274 12.98 8.11 -20.06
N LYS A 275 11.84 7.79 -19.43
CA LYS A 275 10.98 8.74 -18.72
C LYS A 275 11.21 8.76 -17.22
N GLY A 276 10.89 9.91 -16.64
CA GLY A 276 10.72 10.09 -15.20
C GLY A 276 11.95 10.59 -14.46
N PRO A 277 11.76 11.05 -13.21
CA PRO A 277 12.81 11.68 -12.42
C PRO A 277 13.90 10.71 -11.94
N TRP A 278 13.74 9.39 -12.16
CA TRP A 278 14.70 8.36 -11.73
C TRP A 278 16.08 8.50 -12.38
N LEU A 279 16.15 9.02 -13.62
CA LEU A 279 17.40 9.19 -14.36
C LEU A 279 18.25 10.35 -13.81
N GLU A 280 17.63 11.31 -13.12
CA GLU A 280 18.28 12.50 -12.59
C GLU A 280 18.82 12.29 -11.16
N GLN A 281 18.53 11.15 -10.54
CA GLN A 281 18.89 10.89 -9.14
C GLN A 281 20.37 10.50 -8.99
N ASP A 282 21.03 11.12 -8.03
CA ASP A 282 22.40 10.79 -7.62
C ASP A 282 22.43 9.98 -6.30
N ASP A 283 23.61 9.52 -5.90
CA ASP A 283 23.78 8.77 -4.64
C ASP A 283 23.37 9.59 -3.39
N VAL A 284 23.43 10.92 -3.46
CA VAL A 284 23.02 11.82 -2.36
C VAL A 284 21.49 11.85 -2.24
N ALA A 285 20.78 11.99 -3.36
CA ALA A 285 19.33 11.93 -3.41
C ALA A 285 18.83 10.56 -2.94
N TYR A 286 19.44 9.46 -3.41
CA TYR A 286 19.11 8.12 -2.92
C TYR A 286 19.39 7.94 -1.44
N HIS A 287 20.46 8.54 -0.90
CA HIS A 287 20.74 8.53 0.53
C HIS A 287 19.64 9.23 1.33
N HIS A 288 19.23 10.44 0.92
CA HIS A 288 18.16 11.18 1.59
C HIS A 288 16.81 10.46 1.51
N MET A 289 16.47 9.91 0.34
CA MET A 289 15.26 9.11 0.16
C MET A 289 15.28 7.88 1.05
N ARG A 290 16.40 7.14 1.12
CA ARG A 290 16.56 5.98 2.01
C ARG A 290 16.37 6.36 3.48
N MET A 291 17.02 7.43 3.94
CA MET A 291 16.85 7.95 5.30
C MET A 291 15.39 8.33 5.61
N PHE A 292 14.68 8.89 4.62
CA PHE A 292 13.29 9.27 4.75
C PHE A 292 12.36 8.06 4.84
N VAL A 293 12.51 7.06 3.95
CA VAL A 293 11.62 5.89 3.92
C VAL A 293 11.87 4.91 5.07
N GLU A 294 13.08 4.87 5.64
CA GLU A 294 13.38 4.09 6.86
C GLU A 294 12.62 4.64 8.09
N ASP A 295 12.34 5.95 8.12
CA ASP A 295 11.52 6.57 9.17
C ASP A 295 10.03 6.54 8.83
N LYS A 296 9.40 5.40 9.12
CA LYS A 296 7.95 5.20 8.90
C LYS A 296 7.07 6.20 9.66
N GLN A 297 7.54 6.77 10.78
CA GLN A 297 6.80 7.82 11.49
C GLN A 297 6.76 9.10 10.67
N ARG A 298 7.91 9.48 10.11
CA ARG A 298 8.01 10.66 9.25
C ARG A 298 7.15 10.51 7.99
N VAL A 299 7.17 9.34 7.35
CA VAL A 299 6.30 9.04 6.20
C VAL A 299 4.82 9.16 6.58
N SER A 300 4.42 8.54 7.69
CA SER A 300 3.02 8.59 8.15
C SER A 300 2.58 10.02 8.50
N THR A 301 3.46 10.83 9.06
CA THR A 301 3.16 12.22 9.45
C THR A 301 2.71 13.08 8.25
N LEU A 302 3.18 12.80 7.03
CA LEU A 302 2.76 13.51 5.82
C LEU A 302 1.25 13.39 5.52
N THR A 303 0.61 12.34 6.03
CA THR A 303 -0.83 12.11 5.86
C THR A 303 -1.69 12.78 6.93
N HIS A 304 -1.07 13.34 7.97
CA HIS A 304 -1.76 13.94 9.12
C HIS A 304 -1.64 15.47 9.07
N ILE A 305 -2.60 16.13 8.39
CA ILE A 305 -2.65 17.59 8.25
C ILE A 305 -3.67 18.18 9.24
N PRO A 306 -3.34 19.27 9.97
CA PRO A 306 -4.19 19.89 10.99
C PRO A 306 -5.41 20.63 10.40
N MET A 307 -6.23 19.89 9.66
CA MET A 307 -7.54 20.30 9.18
C MET A 307 -8.60 19.47 9.89
N PHE A 308 -9.50 20.16 10.59
CA PHE A 308 -10.56 19.50 11.34
C PHE A 308 -11.77 19.25 10.43
N LEU A 309 -11.97 17.99 10.05
CA LEU A 309 -13.18 17.50 9.41
C LEU A 309 -13.89 16.51 10.34
N PRO A 310 -15.23 16.53 10.46
CA PRO A 310 -15.97 15.67 11.38
C PRO A 310 -15.82 14.16 11.09
N GLU A 311 -15.48 13.76 9.87
CA GLU A 311 -15.29 12.35 9.50
C GLU A 311 -13.99 11.73 10.05
N ILE A 312 -12.96 12.57 10.25
CA ILE A 312 -11.61 12.14 10.64
C ILE A 312 -11.17 12.70 11.99
N SER A 313 -11.78 13.79 12.46
CA SER A 313 -11.40 14.42 13.73
C SER A 313 -11.95 13.60 14.88
N ILE A 314 -11.07 13.18 15.77
CA ILE A 314 -11.42 12.38 16.94
C ILE A 314 -11.32 13.28 18.18
N GLY A 315 -12.31 13.19 19.06
CA GLY A 315 -12.33 13.93 20.31
C GLY A 315 -11.13 13.58 21.19
N ALA A 316 -10.61 14.57 21.93
CA ALA A 316 -9.43 14.36 22.77
C ALA A 316 -9.62 13.24 23.81
N HIS A 317 -10.81 13.14 24.39
CA HIS A 317 -11.15 12.09 25.35
C HIS A 317 -11.12 10.69 24.71
N ASP A 318 -11.81 10.52 23.57
CA ASP A 318 -11.84 9.25 22.83
C ASP A 318 -10.44 8.83 22.37
N TYR A 319 -9.61 9.80 21.96
CA TYR A 319 -8.23 9.54 21.57
C TYR A 319 -7.39 9.07 22.76
N ASP A 320 -7.49 9.74 23.91
CA ASP A 320 -6.72 9.41 25.11
C ASP A 320 -7.08 8.00 25.63
N GLU A 321 -8.37 7.68 25.68
CA GLU A 321 -8.86 6.35 26.04
C GLU A 321 -8.28 5.27 25.11
N LYS A 322 -8.38 5.47 23.79
CA LYS A 322 -7.85 4.52 22.79
C LYS A 322 -6.33 4.42 22.83
N PHE A 323 -5.63 5.53 23.08
CA PHE A 323 -4.18 5.55 23.20
C PHE A 323 -3.71 4.68 24.37
N TYR A 324 -4.33 4.82 25.55
CA TYR A 324 -4.00 3.98 26.70
C TYR A 324 -4.45 2.53 26.52
N ALA A 325 -5.61 2.29 25.90
CA ALA A 325 -6.06 0.94 25.56
C ALA A 325 -5.05 0.23 24.66
N TYR A 326 -4.60 0.89 23.58
CA TYR A 326 -3.57 0.37 22.70
C TYR A 326 -2.24 0.11 23.41
N ARG A 327 -1.79 1.06 24.24
CA ARG A 327 -0.55 0.92 25.02
C ARG A 327 -0.62 -0.26 25.99
N SER A 328 -1.80 -0.58 26.51
CA SER A 328 -2.01 -1.73 27.40
C SER A 328 -1.85 -3.07 26.68
N VAL A 329 -2.26 -3.13 25.40
CA VAL A 329 -2.05 -4.29 24.52
C VAL A 329 -0.57 -4.40 24.14
N ARG A 330 0.13 -3.27 23.96
CA ARG A 330 1.50 -3.20 23.44
C ARG A 330 2.58 -2.96 24.51
N ARG A 331 2.53 -3.68 25.63
CA ARG A 331 3.44 -3.48 26.79
C ARG A 331 4.95 -3.54 26.48
N ASP A 332 5.38 -4.17 25.38
CA ASP A 332 6.81 -4.39 25.07
C ASP A 332 7.34 -3.73 23.77
N LYS A 333 6.52 -2.98 23.03
CA LYS A 333 6.97 -2.34 21.77
C LYS A 333 6.39 -0.93 21.62
N MET A 334 7.25 0.08 21.76
CA MET A 334 6.90 1.47 21.50
C MET A 334 6.88 1.73 19.99
N LEU A 335 5.76 1.46 19.32
CA LEU A 335 5.50 1.91 17.96
C LEU A 335 3.98 2.08 17.73
N ILE A 336 3.64 3.23 17.15
CA ILE A 336 2.46 3.62 16.35
C ILE A 336 1.06 3.43 16.96
N LEU A 337 0.52 4.50 17.54
CA LEU A 337 -0.93 4.74 17.48
C LEU A 337 -1.22 5.67 16.30
N THR A 338 -1.54 5.12 15.13
CA THR A 338 -2.01 5.90 13.98
C THR A 338 -3.52 6.03 14.10
N VAL A 339 -3.95 7.01 14.88
CA VAL A 339 -5.35 7.46 14.83
C VAL A 339 -5.36 8.73 13.96
N PRO A 340 -6.04 8.72 12.81
CA PRO A 340 -6.18 9.90 11.96
C PRO A 340 -6.72 11.07 12.79
N GLY A 341 -6.11 12.26 12.67
CA GLY A 341 -6.65 13.50 13.23
C GLY A 341 -6.31 13.84 14.69
N ALA A 342 -5.42 13.10 15.36
CA ALA A 342 -5.05 13.41 16.74
C ALA A 342 -3.81 14.33 16.84
N TYR A 343 -4.07 15.62 17.08
CA TYR A 343 -3.02 16.59 17.44
C TYR A 343 -2.81 16.59 18.95
N ARG A 344 -1.69 16.03 19.41
CA ARG A 344 -1.21 16.33 20.76
C ARG A 344 -0.43 17.63 20.70
N CYS A 345 -0.97 18.71 21.29
CA CYS A 345 -0.17 19.84 21.73
C CYS A 345 0.80 19.32 22.81
N MET A 346 2.02 18.93 22.41
CA MET A 346 3.08 18.65 23.37
C MET A 346 3.71 19.98 23.80
N SER A 347 3.16 20.62 24.85
CA SER A 347 3.95 21.53 25.66
C SER A 347 4.72 20.70 26.70
N PRO A 348 6.06 20.79 26.77
CA PRO A 348 6.83 20.14 27.82
C PRO A 348 6.91 21.09 29.01
N SER A 349 5.93 21.06 29.92
CA SER A 349 6.15 21.39 31.34
C SER A 349 4.88 21.19 32.17
N PRO A 350 4.97 20.49 33.32
CA PRO A 350 3.95 20.55 34.35
C PRO A 350 4.21 21.78 35.21
N GLY A 351 3.39 22.82 35.06
CA GLY A 351 3.33 23.96 35.98
C GLY A 351 1.90 24.09 36.53
N PRO A 352 1.71 24.40 37.82
CA PRO A 352 0.39 24.49 38.42
C PRO A 352 -0.32 25.77 37.97
N CYS A 353 -1.58 25.63 37.55
CA CYS A 353 -2.45 26.76 37.26
C CYS A 353 -2.86 27.44 38.58
N TYR A 354 -2.55 28.74 38.69
CA TYR A 354 -3.23 29.68 39.58
C TYR A 354 -4.37 30.35 38.82
#